data_AF-W8BUE7-F1
#
_entry.id   AF-W8BUE7-F1
#
_cell.length_a   1.000
_cell.length_b   1.000
_cell.length_c   1.000
_cell.angle_alpha   90.00
_cell.angle_beta   90.00
_cell.angle_gamma   90.00
#
_symmetry.space_group_name_H-M   'P 1'
#
loop_
_entity.id
_entity.type
_entity.pdbx_description
1 polymer ?
#
loop_
_entity_poly.entity_id
_entity_poly.type
_entity_poly.pdbx_seq_one_letter_code
_entity_poly.pdbx_strand_id
1 'polypeptide(L)'
;MEGLDGSPPPSLFIVRSSELYPRINMEREDDELEVPFQTLAGEFVRYLGRTTDGILALSTYRIFKLVITTNAETSVPLGVVDIVQLAEQEHLVIYCKDASSFKCSFKTAEQCSDWQRRINQAIRTPETLESLFAFPFHVFVCDEINAMCESEASIDGAQRLTDGGRGGGGGGG
;
A
#
# COMPACT_ATOMS: atom_id res chain seq x y z
N MET A 1 12.72 -18.44 -42.30
CA MET A 1 13.11 -19.19 -41.09
C MET A 1 12.23 -18.66 -39.98
N GLU A 2 11.02 -19.22 -39.91
CA GLU A 2 9.95 -18.82 -38.99
C GLU A 2 9.82 -19.90 -37.92
N GLY A 3 9.70 -19.50 -36.66
CA GLY A 3 9.64 -20.40 -35.50
C GLY A 3 8.42 -21.32 -35.55
N LEU A 4 8.66 -22.61 -35.37
CA LEU A 4 7.74 -23.74 -35.50
C LEU A 4 7.17 -24.18 -34.14
N ASP A 5 6.30 -23.39 -33.51
CA ASP A 5 5.52 -23.96 -32.38
C ASP A 5 4.03 -23.65 -32.38
N GLY A 6 3.55 -22.73 -33.23
CA GLY A 6 2.11 -22.43 -33.32
C GLY A 6 1.49 -22.02 -31.98
N SER A 7 2.31 -21.68 -30.99
CA SER A 7 1.83 -21.14 -29.74
C SER A 7 1.23 -19.77 -30.04
N PRO A 8 0.03 -19.45 -29.53
CA PRO A 8 -0.47 -18.10 -29.65
C PRO A 8 0.58 -17.16 -29.05
N PRO A 9 0.86 -16.00 -29.68
CA PRO A 9 1.75 -15.02 -29.07
C PRO A 9 1.30 -14.83 -27.63
N PRO A 10 2.22 -14.85 -26.64
CA PRO A 10 1.83 -14.81 -25.25
C PRO A 10 0.92 -13.59 -25.12
N SER A 11 -0.31 -13.83 -24.64
CA SER A 11 -1.41 -12.86 -24.62
C SER A 11 -1.10 -11.79 -23.58
N LEU A 12 -0.01 -11.05 -23.81
CA LEU A 12 0.64 -10.13 -22.89
C LEU A 12 0.05 -8.75 -23.12
N PHE A 13 -1.23 -8.60 -22.79
CA PHE A 13 -1.60 -7.35 -22.14
C PHE A 13 -1.00 -7.44 -20.73
N ILE A 14 0.29 -7.13 -20.59
CA ILE A 14 0.90 -6.84 -19.28
C ILE A 14 0.35 -5.48 -18.90
N VAL A 15 -0.82 -5.47 -18.27
CA VAL A 15 -1.36 -4.26 -17.65
C VAL A 15 -0.55 -4.01 -16.39
N ARG A 16 0.06 -2.83 -16.27
CA ARG A 16 0.86 -2.49 -15.10
C ARG A 16 -0.01 -2.49 -13.84
N SER A 17 0.55 -2.82 -12.67
CA SER A 17 -0.21 -2.69 -11.41
C SER A 17 -0.80 -1.30 -11.22
N SER A 18 -0.05 -0.26 -11.61
CA SER A 18 -0.49 1.14 -11.55
C SER A 18 -1.61 1.49 -12.53
N GLU A 19 -1.82 0.68 -13.57
CA GLU A 19 -2.94 0.84 -14.50
C GLU A 19 -4.21 0.14 -13.98
N LEU A 20 -4.06 -1.04 -13.35
CA LEU A 20 -5.18 -1.75 -12.71
C LEU A 20 -5.64 -1.06 -11.42
N TYR A 21 -4.69 -0.56 -10.64
CA TYR A 21 -4.89 0.03 -9.33
C TYR A 21 -4.19 1.39 -9.28
N PRO A 22 -4.78 2.40 -9.93
CA PRO A 22 -4.19 3.73 -9.99
C PRO A 22 -4.06 4.30 -8.59
N ARG A 23 -2.90 4.92 -8.33
CA ARG A 23 -2.64 5.59 -7.07
C ARG A 23 -3.59 6.76 -6.91
N ILE A 24 -4.26 6.81 -5.76
CA ILE A 24 -5.18 7.89 -5.45
C ILE A 24 -4.45 8.92 -4.59
N ASN A 25 -4.71 10.19 -4.87
CA ASN A 25 -4.09 11.30 -4.14
C ASN A 25 -4.41 11.19 -2.65
N MET A 26 -3.38 11.38 -1.84
CA MET A 26 -3.51 11.47 -0.40
C MET A 26 -3.96 12.88 -0.03
N GLU A 27 -4.98 12.97 0.81
CA GLU A 27 -5.43 14.21 1.41
C GLU A 27 -4.79 14.36 2.80
N ARG A 28 -4.01 15.43 2.99
CA ARG A 28 -3.41 15.79 4.28
C ARG A 28 -4.13 16.99 4.86
N GLU A 29 -4.44 16.96 6.15
CA GLU A 29 -5.03 18.12 6.86
C GLU A 29 -4.03 19.27 7.06
N ASP A 30 -2.73 18.97 7.02
CA ASP A 30 -1.62 19.89 7.25
C ASP A 30 -0.36 19.36 6.53
N ASP A 31 0.47 20.27 6.03
CA ASP A 31 1.68 19.97 5.25
C ASP A 31 2.80 19.34 6.08
N GLU A 32 2.82 19.55 7.40
CA GLU A 32 3.80 18.96 8.32
C GLU A 32 3.55 17.46 8.61
N LEU A 33 2.41 16.93 8.18
CA LEU A 33 2.05 15.54 8.46
C LEU A 33 2.78 14.55 7.55
N GLU A 34 3.54 13.67 8.18
CA GLU A 34 4.18 12.52 7.55
C GLU A 34 3.46 11.21 7.89
N VAL A 35 3.57 10.23 7.00
CA VAL A 35 2.98 8.90 7.21
C VAL A 35 3.82 8.18 8.27
N PRO A 36 3.26 7.81 9.44
CA PRO A 36 4.05 7.32 10.56
C PRO A 36 4.32 5.80 10.52
N PHE A 37 4.17 5.16 9.36
CA PHE A 37 4.31 3.71 9.22
C PHE A 37 4.76 3.33 7.81
N GLN A 38 5.37 2.15 7.68
CA GLN A 38 5.72 1.58 6.39
C GLN A 38 4.47 0.99 5.72
N THR A 39 4.14 1.47 4.51
CA THR A 39 3.06 0.91 3.69
C THR A 39 3.44 -0.44 3.10
N LEU A 40 2.47 -1.33 2.96
CA LEU A 40 2.59 -2.56 2.19
C LEU A 40 2.63 -2.26 0.67
N ALA A 41 3.09 -3.22 -0.12
CA ALA A 41 2.98 -3.17 -1.58
C ALA A 41 1.49 -2.99 -1.98
N GLY A 42 1.22 -2.00 -2.85
CA GLY A 42 -0.14 -1.63 -3.25
C GLY A 42 -0.99 -0.95 -2.16
N GLU A 43 -0.45 -0.70 -0.96
CA GLU A 43 -1.12 0.10 0.07
C GLU A 43 -0.86 1.59 -0.17
N PHE A 44 -1.94 2.37 -0.23
CA PHE A 44 -1.87 3.81 -0.42
C PHE A 44 -2.56 4.54 0.73
N VAL A 45 -1.87 5.51 1.33
CA VAL A 45 -2.50 6.39 2.31
C VAL A 45 -3.46 7.34 1.60
N ARG A 46 -4.72 7.36 2.05
CA ARG A 46 -5.80 8.17 1.48
C ARG A 46 -6.01 9.46 2.25
N TYR A 47 -5.99 9.37 3.58
CA TYR A 47 -6.20 10.50 4.47
C TYR A 47 -5.18 10.49 5.59
N LEU A 48 -4.68 11.68 5.94
CA LEU A 48 -3.74 11.88 7.03
C LEU A 48 -4.16 13.13 7.82
N GLY A 49 -4.30 13.00 9.13
CA GLY A 49 -4.78 14.09 9.98
C GLY A 49 -4.34 14.00 11.42
N ARG A 50 -4.65 15.05 12.18
CA ARG A 50 -4.27 15.18 13.59
C ARG A 50 -5.41 14.77 14.50
N THR A 51 -5.09 13.95 15.49
CA THR A 51 -5.91 13.75 16.68
C THR A 51 -5.36 14.62 17.81
N THR A 52 -6.09 14.75 18.92
CA THR A 52 -5.64 15.55 20.06
C THR A 52 -4.34 15.03 20.67
N ASP A 53 -4.06 13.74 20.54
CA ASP A 53 -2.91 13.04 21.13
C ASP A 53 -1.91 12.50 20.09
N GLY A 54 -2.15 12.70 18.79
CA GLY A 54 -1.20 12.31 17.75
C GLY A 54 -1.74 12.33 16.32
N ILE A 55 -1.49 11.27 15.56
CA ILE A 55 -1.77 11.19 14.12
C ILE A 55 -2.76 10.06 13.85
N LEU A 56 -3.72 10.32 12.96
CA LEU A 56 -4.60 9.31 12.39
C LEU A 56 -4.40 9.25 10.88
N ALA A 57 -4.18 8.04 10.37
CA ALA A 57 -4.04 7.76 8.97
C ALA A 57 -5.07 6.71 8.55
N LEU A 58 -5.63 6.89 7.35
CA LEU A 58 -6.52 5.94 6.71
C LEU A 58 -5.91 5.59 5.35
N SER A 59 -5.50 4.33 5.18
CA SER A 59 -4.99 3.81 3.92
C SER A 59 -6.06 2.98 3.19
N THR A 60 -5.72 2.48 2.00
CA THR A 60 -6.53 1.50 1.27
C THR A 60 -6.61 0.14 1.97
N TYR A 61 -5.86 -0.07 3.05
CA TYR A 61 -5.81 -1.34 3.77
C TYR A 61 -6.22 -1.24 5.24
N ARG A 62 -5.85 -0.16 5.96
CA ARG A 62 -5.99 -0.07 7.41
C ARG A 62 -6.19 1.35 7.92
N ILE A 63 -6.74 1.43 9.13
CA ILE A 63 -6.68 2.62 9.97
C ILE A 63 -5.42 2.49 10.84
N PHE A 64 -4.62 3.55 10.92
CA PHE A 64 -3.44 3.61 11.76
C PHE A 64 -3.50 4.84 12.67
N LYS A 65 -3.41 4.63 13.99
CA LYS A 65 -3.32 5.69 14.99
C LYS A 65 -1.94 5.63 15.64
N LEU A 66 -1.26 6.78 15.69
CA LEU A 66 -0.06 6.98 16.48
C LEU A 66 -0.36 7.97 17.60
N VAL A 67 -0.05 7.61 18.85
CA VAL A 67 -0.03 8.55 19.98
C VAL A 67 1.38 9.08 20.14
N ILE A 68 1.57 10.39 19.93
CA ILE A 68 2.92 10.99 19.85
C ILE A 68 3.64 10.92 21.20
N THR A 69 2.92 11.11 22.32
CA THR A 69 3.52 11.19 23.66
C THR A 69 4.05 9.84 24.16
N THR A 70 3.42 8.75 23.79
CA THR A 70 3.78 7.39 24.24
C THR A 70 4.41 6.54 23.14
N ASN A 71 4.41 7.04 21.90
CA ASN A 71 4.72 6.26 20.70
C ASN A 71 3.89 4.98 20.57
N ALA A 72 2.67 4.98 21.13
CA ALA A 72 1.77 3.84 21.06
C ALA A 72 1.07 3.80 19.70
N GLU A 73 1.07 2.62 19.07
CA GLU A 73 0.52 2.39 17.75
C GLU A 73 -0.74 1.52 17.82
N THR A 74 -1.71 1.83 16.98
CA THR A 74 -2.90 1.00 16.78
C THR A 74 -3.12 0.86 15.28
N SER A 75 -3.09 -0.38 14.78
CA SER A 75 -3.18 -0.67 13.36
C SER A 75 -4.30 -1.68 13.12
N VAL A 76 -5.35 -1.25 12.43
CA VAL A 76 -6.59 -2.02 12.27
C VAL A 76 -6.94 -2.16 10.79
N PRO A 77 -6.88 -3.37 10.21
CA PRO A 77 -7.32 -3.60 8.83
C PRO A 77 -8.79 -3.20 8.62
N LEU A 78 -9.10 -2.59 7.47
CA LEU A 78 -10.47 -2.13 7.18
C LEU A 78 -11.50 -3.27 7.22
N GLY A 79 -11.08 -4.47 6.81
CA GLY A 79 -11.95 -5.66 6.82
C GLY A 79 -12.40 -6.13 8.21
N VAL A 80 -11.69 -5.74 9.27
CA VAL A 80 -12.06 -6.09 10.66
C VAL A 80 -12.83 -4.99 11.38
N VAL A 81 -12.96 -3.79 10.80
CA VAL A 81 -13.81 -2.74 11.36
C VAL A 81 -15.27 -3.17 11.21
N ASP A 82 -16.03 -3.02 12.29
CA ASP A 82 -17.46 -3.33 12.33
C ASP A 82 -18.28 -2.04 12.27
N ILE A 83 -18.09 -1.14 13.24
CA ILE A 83 -18.89 0.07 13.39
C ILE A 83 -18.00 1.25 13.80
N VAL A 84 -18.30 2.44 13.26
CA VAL A 84 -17.67 3.71 13.63
C VAL A 84 -18.71 4.63 14.25
N GLN A 85 -18.63 4.84 15.57
CA GLN A 85 -19.62 5.57 16.34
C GLN A 85 -19.08 6.91 16.84
N LEU A 86 -19.89 7.96 16.70
CA LEU A 86 -19.68 9.22 17.37
C LEU A 86 -20.21 9.07 18.81
N ALA A 87 -19.32 9.04 19.80
CA ALA A 87 -19.70 8.73 21.19
C ALA A 87 -20.09 9.99 21.98
N GLU A 88 -19.29 11.05 21.86
CA GLU A 88 -19.45 12.36 22.51
C GLU A 88 -18.89 13.42 21.54
N GLN A 89 -19.15 14.73 21.76
CA GLN A 89 -18.56 15.77 20.92
C GLN A 89 -17.03 15.57 20.85
N GLU A 90 -16.45 15.72 19.64
CA GLU A 90 -15.03 15.49 19.34
C GLU A 90 -14.49 14.05 19.55
N HIS A 91 -15.34 13.05 19.83
CA HIS A 91 -14.90 11.69 20.14
C HIS A 91 -15.47 10.63 19.19
N LEU A 92 -14.56 9.92 18.52
CA LEU A 92 -14.86 8.82 17.62
C LEU A 92 -14.41 7.50 18.23
N VAL A 93 -15.31 6.52 18.28
CA VAL A 93 -15.00 5.16 18.73
C VAL A 93 -15.16 4.21 17.56
N ILE A 94 -14.12 3.42 17.32
CA ILE A 94 -14.09 2.40 16.26
C ILE A 94 -14.18 1.04 16.94
N TYR A 95 -15.23 0.29 16.62
CA TYR A 95 -15.45 -1.08 17.08
C TYR A 95 -15.06 -2.07 15.99
N CYS A 96 -14.41 -3.14 16.39
CA CYS A 96 -13.91 -4.18 15.48
C CYS A 96 -14.66 -5.50 15.70
N LYS A 97 -14.66 -6.35 14.68
CA LYS A 97 -15.36 -7.65 14.65
C LYS A 97 -14.80 -8.66 15.65
N ASP A 98 -13.60 -8.43 16.16
CA ASP A 98 -12.96 -9.22 17.22
C ASP A 98 -13.29 -8.71 18.64
N ALA A 99 -14.32 -7.87 18.76
CA ALA A 99 -14.74 -7.19 19.98
C ALA A 99 -13.70 -6.21 20.56
N SER A 100 -12.61 -5.92 19.85
CA SER A 100 -11.71 -4.82 20.21
C SER A 100 -12.31 -3.47 19.83
N SER A 101 -11.83 -2.40 20.47
CA SER A 101 -12.19 -1.04 20.10
C SER A 101 -11.07 -0.07 20.40
N PHE A 102 -11.04 1.06 19.68
CA PHE A 102 -10.12 2.16 19.98
C PHE A 102 -10.82 3.50 19.78
N LYS A 103 -10.32 4.52 20.50
CA LYS A 103 -10.86 5.88 20.50
C LYS A 103 -9.90 6.84 19.80
N CYS A 104 -10.46 7.72 19.00
CA CYS A 104 -9.83 8.91 18.45
C CYS A 104 -10.53 10.15 19.01
N SER A 105 -9.73 11.14 19.38
CA SER A 105 -10.21 12.44 19.87
C SER A 105 -9.73 13.52 18.91
N PHE A 106 -10.60 14.46 18.56
CA PHE A 106 -10.33 15.49 17.56
C PHE A 106 -10.41 16.89 18.16
N LYS A 107 -9.92 17.89 17.43
CA LYS A 107 -9.94 19.27 17.91
C LYS A 107 -11.34 19.89 17.81
N THR A 108 -12.12 19.47 16.82
CA THR A 108 -13.47 20.00 16.57
C THR A 108 -14.45 18.88 16.19
N ALA A 109 -15.72 19.06 16.52
CA ALA A 109 -16.79 18.15 16.12
C ALA A 109 -16.90 17.97 14.60
N GLU A 110 -16.58 19.01 13.83
CA GLU A 110 -16.55 18.98 12.36
C GLU A 110 -15.46 18.03 11.86
N GLN A 111 -14.24 18.14 12.39
CA GLN A 111 -13.13 17.24 12.07
C GLN A 111 -13.50 15.79 12.43
N CYS A 112 -14.08 15.58 13.61
CA CYS A 112 -14.54 14.25 14.05
C CYS A 112 -15.58 13.66 13.09
N SER A 113 -16.58 14.45 12.69
CA SER A 113 -17.63 14.03 11.75
C SER A 113 -17.08 13.73 10.36
N ASP A 114 -16.08 14.50 9.91
CA ASP A 114 -15.45 14.25 8.62
C ASP A 114 -14.61 12.97 8.62
N TRP A 115 -13.87 12.70 9.69
CA TRP A 115 -13.18 11.42 9.88
C TRP A 115 -14.14 10.24 9.98
N GLN A 116 -15.26 10.40 10.69
CA GLN A 116 -16.32 9.39 10.71
C GLN A 116 -16.82 9.08 9.29
N ARG A 117 -17.08 10.12 8.47
CA ARG A 117 -17.53 9.96 7.08
C ARG A 117 -16.48 9.24 6.23
N ARG A 118 -15.21 9.66 6.31
CA ARG A 118 -14.10 9.06 5.56
C ARG A 118 -13.93 7.58 5.89
N ILE A 119 -13.95 7.21 7.17
CA ILE A 119 -13.80 5.81 7.59
C ILE A 119 -15.02 4.99 7.17
N ASN A 120 -16.24 5.49 7.38
CA ASN A 120 -17.46 4.80 6.94
C ASN A 120 -17.51 4.56 5.42
N GLN A 121 -16.90 5.45 4.62
CA GLN A 121 -16.76 5.23 3.17
C GLN A 121 -15.74 4.14 2.86
N ALA A 122 -14.63 4.07 3.61
CA ALA A 122 -13.56 3.10 3.38
C ALA A 122 -13.92 1.66 3.81
N ILE A 123 -14.80 1.50 4.80
CA ILE A 123 -15.20 0.16 5.32
C ILE A 123 -16.45 -0.40 4.66
N ARG A 124 -16.96 0.25 3.59
CA ARG A 124 -18.12 -0.25 2.84
C ARG A 124 -17.82 -1.62 2.25
N THR A 125 -18.88 -2.42 2.07
CA THR A 125 -18.78 -3.67 1.34
C THR A 125 -18.19 -3.41 -0.05
N PRO A 126 -17.09 -4.08 -0.42
CA PRO A 126 -16.48 -3.92 -1.73
C PRO A 126 -17.47 -4.35 -2.84
N GLU A 127 -17.55 -3.58 -3.92
CA GLU A 127 -18.50 -3.82 -5.02
C GLU A 127 -18.11 -5.03 -5.87
N THR A 128 -16.81 -5.30 -5.97
CA THR A 128 -16.24 -6.43 -6.70
C THR A 128 -15.19 -7.14 -5.86
N LEU A 129 -14.88 -8.39 -6.21
CA LEU A 129 -13.88 -9.17 -5.47
C LEU A 129 -12.48 -8.55 -5.60
N GLU A 130 -12.16 -8.03 -6.78
CA GLU A 130 -10.88 -7.41 -7.15
C GLU A 130 -10.60 -6.10 -6.40
N SER A 131 -11.63 -5.52 -5.76
CA SER A 131 -11.48 -4.33 -4.91
C SER A 131 -11.03 -4.67 -3.48
N LEU A 132 -10.95 -5.95 -3.12
CA LEU A 132 -10.29 -6.38 -1.88
C LEU A 132 -8.78 -6.12 -1.97
N PHE A 133 -8.20 -5.61 -0.89
CA PHE A 133 -6.76 -5.29 -0.80
C PHE A 133 -5.83 -6.45 -1.17
N ALA A 134 -6.27 -7.70 -1.02
CA ALA A 134 -5.51 -8.88 -1.42
C ALA A 134 -5.05 -8.83 -2.89
N PHE A 135 -5.86 -8.28 -3.80
CA PHE A 135 -5.51 -8.19 -5.22
C PHE A 135 -4.49 -7.09 -5.53
N PRO A 136 -4.69 -5.81 -5.12
CA PRO A 136 -3.63 -4.81 -5.20
C PRO A 136 -2.31 -5.32 -4.59
N PHE A 137 -2.36 -5.88 -3.38
CA PHE A 137 -1.16 -6.43 -2.74
C PHE A 137 -0.45 -7.46 -3.62
N HIS A 138 -1.18 -8.45 -4.16
CA HIS A 138 -0.61 -9.48 -5.01
C HIS A 138 0.08 -8.90 -6.26
N VAL A 139 -0.61 -8.02 -7.00
CA VAL A 139 -0.10 -7.52 -8.29
C VAL A 139 1.13 -6.61 -8.06
N PHE A 140 1.10 -5.74 -7.03
CA PHE A 140 2.26 -4.90 -6.72
C PHE A 140 3.47 -5.69 -6.22
N VAL A 141 3.27 -6.74 -5.40
CA VAL A 141 4.37 -7.63 -5.00
C VAL A 141 4.98 -8.34 -6.21
N CYS A 142 4.16 -8.81 -7.15
CA CYS A 142 4.65 -9.41 -8.39
C CYS A 142 5.50 -8.43 -9.21
N ASP A 143 5.08 -7.16 -9.34
CA ASP A 143 5.88 -6.13 -10.01
C ASP A 143 7.22 -5.88 -9.32
N GLU A 144 7.24 -5.83 -7.98
CA GLU A 144 8.49 -5.68 -7.21
C GLU A 144 9.44 -6.86 -7.41
N ILE A 145 8.93 -8.10 -7.38
CA ILE A 145 9.73 -9.32 -7.61
C ILE A 145 10.27 -9.34 -9.04
N ASN A 146 9.44 -9.01 -10.03
CA ASN A 146 9.86 -8.97 -11.43
C ASN A 146 10.99 -7.95 -11.64
N ALA A 147 10.87 -6.75 -11.05
CA ALA A 147 11.91 -5.73 -11.09
C ALA A 147 13.22 -6.18 -10.42
N MET A 148 13.13 -6.92 -9.30
CA MET A 148 14.30 -7.51 -8.65
C MET A 148 14.99 -8.54 -9.55
N CYS A 149 14.25 -9.48 -10.14
CA CYS A 149 14.81 -10.49 -11.04
C CYS A 149 15.46 -9.88 -12.29
N GLU A 150 14.86 -8.84 -12.87
CA GLU A 150 15.45 -8.11 -14.00
C GLU A 150 16.77 -7.41 -13.63
N SER A 151 16.85 -6.88 -12.40
CA SER A 151 18.07 -6.25 -11.90
C SER A 151 19.21 -7.26 -11.71
N GLU A 152 18.92 -8.46 -11.20
CA GLU A 152 19.90 -9.54 -11.02
C GLU A 152 20.39 -10.09 -12.36
N ALA A 153 19.49 -10.31 -13.32
CA ALA A 153 19.84 -10.73 -14.67
C ALA A 153 20.71 -9.69 -15.40
N SER A 154 20.47 -8.40 -15.15
CA SER A 154 21.29 -7.31 -15.69
C SER A 154 22.71 -7.31 -15.11
N ILE A 155 22.86 -7.65 -13.82
CA ILE A 155 24.17 -7.76 -13.16
C ILE A 155 24.95 -8.98 -13.67
N ASP A 156 24.32 -10.16 -13.80
CA ASP A 156 24.97 -11.35 -14.37
C ASP A 156 25.37 -11.12 -15.83
N GLY A 157 24.51 -10.47 -16.62
CA GLY A 157 24.81 -10.07 -17.99
C GLY A 157 26.01 -9.12 -18.09
N ALA A 158 26.11 -8.13 -17.19
CA ALA A 158 27.24 -7.21 -17.12
C ALA A 158 28.54 -7.92 -16.68
N GLN A 159 28.48 -8.81 -15.70
CA GLN A 159 29.65 -9.59 -15.24
C GLN A 159 30.20 -10.52 -16.33
N ARG A 160 29.33 -11.19 -17.11
CA ARG A 160 29.75 -12.02 -18.25
C ARG A 160 30.47 -11.24 -19.35
N LEU A 161 30.08 -9.99 -19.59
CA LEU A 161 30.78 -9.12 -20.55
C LEU A 161 32.17 -8.69 -20.04
N THR A 162 32.36 -8.57 -18.72
CA THR A 162 33.66 -8.22 -18.14
C THR A 162 34.64 -9.40 -18.08
N ASP A 163 34.14 -10.63 -17.94
CA ASP A 163 34.98 -11.82 -17.81
C ASP A 163 35.36 -12.45 -19.17
N GLY A 164 34.66 -12.08 -20.25
CA GLY A 164 34.98 -12.48 -21.63
C GLY A 164 36.22 -11.81 -22.25
N GLY A 165 36.91 -10.92 -21.53
CA GLY A 165 38.03 -10.11 -22.05
C GLY A 165 39.44 -10.69 -21.87
N ARG A 166 39.61 -11.86 -21.24
CA ARG A 166 40.93 -12.48 -21.00
C ARG A 166 41.01 -13.91 -21.52
N GLY A 167 40.97 -14.06 -22.85
CA GLY A 167 41.20 -15.36 -23.49
C GLY A 167 41.77 -15.19 -24.89
N GLY A 168 43.05 -14.85 -25.00
CA GLY A 168 43.69 -14.73 -26.32
C GLY A 168 45.14 -14.26 -26.29
N GLY A 169 45.99 -14.93 -25.51
CA GLY A 169 47.43 -14.70 -25.55
C GLY A 169 48.18 -16.02 -25.35
N GLY A 170 48.53 -16.70 -26.43
CA GLY A 170 49.41 -17.86 -26.36
C GLY A 170 49.46 -18.69 -27.63
N GLY A 171 50.58 -18.61 -28.35
CA GLY A 171 51.09 -19.72 -29.16
C GLY A 171 51.28 -19.43 -30.64
N GLY A 172 52.53 -19.29 -31.07
CA GLY A 172 52.94 -19.35 -32.46
C GLY A 172 54.34 -18.78 -32.65
N GLY A 173 55.34 -19.67 -32.67
CA GLY A 173 56.75 -19.34 -32.90
C GLY A 173 57.09 -19.06 -34.36
#